data_AF-A0A7Y1USI8-F1
#
_entry.id   AF-A0A7Y1USI8-F1
#
_cell.length_a   1.000
_cell.length_b   1.000
_cell.length_c   1.000
_cell.angle_alpha   90.00
_cell.angle_beta   90.00
_cell.angle_gamma   90.00
#
_symmetry.space_group_name_H-M   'P 1'
#
loop_
_entity.id
_entity.type
_entity.pdbx_description
1 polymer ?
#
loop_
_entity_poly.entity_id
_entity_poly.type
_entity_poly.pdbx_seq_one_letter_code
_entity_poly.pdbx_strand_id
1 'polypeptide(L)'
;MVVASLNRLVAEEKLGALATLVEGPEIGAKAVIEHDAGFVAGELPAEIAGDVLADARALMDEEQNRTLQYGERSVFIETVAPPPHLVVFGAVHIAQPLSTMAKQLGFHITISDARGAFTTPERFPDADRVLVG
;
A
#
# COMPACT_ATOMS: atom_id res chain seq x y z
N MET A 1 16.29 -5.42 10.62
CA MET A 1 16.38 -4.69 9.32
C MET A 1 15.08 -4.80 8.53
N VAL A 2 14.53 -5.99 8.29
CA VAL A 2 13.23 -6.19 7.58
C VAL A 2 12.07 -5.40 8.18
N VAL A 3 11.78 -5.52 9.49
CA VAL A 3 10.65 -4.81 10.14
C VAL A 3 10.78 -3.29 10.02
N ALA A 4 11.99 -2.75 10.16
CA ALA A 4 12.22 -1.31 10.04
C ALA A 4 11.98 -0.81 8.61
N SER A 5 12.38 -1.57 7.59
CA SER A 5 12.11 -1.23 6.19
C SER A 5 10.64 -1.39 5.81
N LEU A 6 9.95 -2.40 6.35
CA LEU A 6 8.51 -2.55 6.18
C LEU A 6 7.75 -1.35 6.79
N ASN A 7 8.10 -0.96 8.02
CA ASN A 7 7.52 0.23 8.65
C ASN A 7 7.81 1.51 7.84
N ARG A 8 8.97 1.57 7.17
CA ARG A 8 9.31 2.69 6.28
C ARG A 8 8.42 2.72 5.04
N LEU A 9 8.16 1.58 4.40
CA LEU A 9 7.22 1.52 3.26
C LEU A 9 5.85 2.07 3.65
N VAL A 10 5.33 1.64 4.81
CA VAL A 10 4.04 2.09 5.33
C VAL A 10 4.06 3.59 5.64
N ALA A 11 5.11 4.07 6.31
CA ALA A 11 5.23 5.48 6.69
C ALA A 11 5.45 6.43 5.49
N GLU A 12 6.07 5.94 4.43
CA GLU A 12 6.29 6.70 3.19
C GLU A 12 5.16 6.50 2.17
N GLU A 13 4.09 5.78 2.54
CA GLU A 13 2.95 5.44 1.68
C GLU A 13 3.39 4.86 0.32
N LYS A 14 4.39 3.98 0.34
CA LYS A 14 4.91 3.31 -0.85
C LYS A 14 4.30 1.92 -1.01
N LEU A 15 3.97 1.59 -2.26
CA LEU A 15 3.58 0.23 -2.63
C LEU A 15 4.79 -0.71 -2.52
N GLY A 16 4.61 -1.80 -1.80
CA GLY A 16 5.64 -2.81 -1.61
C GLY A 16 5.06 -4.17 -1.29
N ALA A 17 5.93 -5.13 -1.01
CA ALA A 17 5.56 -6.47 -0.59
C ALA A 17 6.57 -7.02 0.44
N LEU A 18 6.06 -7.85 1.34
CA LEU A 18 6.86 -8.72 2.19
C LEU A 18 6.85 -10.12 1.60
N ALA A 19 8.00 -10.57 1.09
CA ALA A 19 8.20 -11.94 0.68
C ALA A 19 8.73 -12.75 1.87
N THR A 20 8.05 -13.85 2.21
CA THR A 20 8.46 -14.78 3.27
C THR A 20 8.58 -16.18 2.69
N LEU A 21 9.75 -16.80 2.82
CA LEU A 21 9.92 -18.20 2.47
C LEU A 21 9.25 -19.06 3.55
N VAL A 22 8.20 -19.78 3.16
CA VAL A 22 7.33 -20.57 4.05
C VAL A 22 7.58 -22.07 3.95
N GLU A 23 8.30 -22.52 2.92
CA GLU A 23 8.76 -23.90 2.77
C GLU A 23 10.09 -23.94 2.01
N GLY A 24 11.00 -24.82 2.42
CA GLY A 24 12.33 -24.99 1.83
C GLY A 24 13.48 -24.86 2.84
N PRO A 25 14.74 -24.98 2.40
CA PRO A 25 15.91 -24.98 3.29
C PRO A 25 16.07 -23.70 4.11
N GLU A 26 15.66 -22.55 3.57
CA GLU A 26 15.79 -21.23 4.18
C GLU A 26 14.48 -20.73 4.82
N ILE A 27 13.62 -21.65 5.30
CA ILE A 27 12.30 -21.30 5.86
C ILE A 27 12.41 -20.19 6.91
N GLY A 28 11.55 -19.19 6.80
CA GLY A 28 11.56 -18.00 7.63
C GLY A 28 12.44 -16.86 7.10
N ALA A 29 13.21 -17.07 6.03
CA ALA A 29 13.85 -15.98 5.29
C ALA A 29 12.80 -14.97 4.81
N LYS A 30 13.12 -13.69 4.91
CA LYS A 30 12.22 -12.59 4.56
C LYS A 30 12.95 -11.53 3.78
N ALA A 31 12.26 -10.95 2.81
CA ALA A 31 12.71 -9.77 2.10
C ALA A 31 11.57 -8.78 1.92
N VAL A 32 11.92 -7.49 1.94
CA VAL A 32 11.03 -6.37 1.64
C VAL A 32 11.34 -5.91 0.23
N ILE A 33 10.31 -5.85 -0.59
CA ILE A 33 10.38 -5.42 -1.99
C ILE A 33 9.55 -4.14 -2.10
N GLU A 34 10.15 -3.05 -2.56
CA GLU A 34 9.43 -1.86 -2.99
C GLU A 34 9.09 -2.01 -4.48
N HIS A 35 7.91 -1.55 -4.90
CA HIS A 35 7.43 -1.70 -6.27
C HIS A 35 8.44 -1.20 -7.31
N ASP A 36 9.04 -0.02 -7.13
CA ASP A 36 9.94 0.57 -8.12
C ASP A 36 11.40 0.21 -7.84
N ALA A 37 11.85 0.36 -6.59
CA ALA A 37 13.24 0.12 -6.19
C ALA A 37 13.64 -1.36 -6.07
N GLY A 38 12.69 -2.30 -6.02
CA GLY A 38 12.96 -3.73 -5.84
C GLY A 38 13.35 -4.07 -4.39
N PHE A 39 14.30 -4.97 -4.19
CA PHE A 39 14.68 -5.42 -2.84
C PHE A 39 15.32 -4.28 -2.02
N VAL A 40 14.69 -3.91 -0.90
CA VAL A 40 15.14 -2.82 -0.02
C VAL A 40 15.59 -3.28 1.38
N ALA A 41 15.29 -4.52 1.76
CA ALA A 41 15.83 -5.15 2.96
C ALA A 41 15.61 -6.65 2.98
N GLY A 42 16.45 -7.37 3.74
CA GLY A 42 16.38 -8.83 3.80
C GLY A 42 16.85 -9.47 2.51
N GLU A 43 16.96 -10.79 2.52
CA GLU A 43 17.55 -11.56 1.44
C GLU A 43 16.74 -12.83 1.19
N LEU A 44 16.63 -13.21 -0.07
CA LEU A 44 16.12 -14.49 -0.53
C LEU A 44 17.22 -15.20 -1.33
N PRO A 45 17.13 -16.53 -1.51
CA PRO A 45 18.06 -17.27 -2.34
C PRO A 45 18.17 -16.65 -3.75
N ALA A 46 19.41 -16.43 -4.20
CA ALA A 46 19.70 -15.70 -5.43
C ALA A 46 19.09 -16.38 -6.66
N GLU A 47 18.89 -17.70 -6.60
CA GLU A 47 18.32 -18.50 -7.67
C GLU A 47 16.84 -18.20 -7.91
N ILE A 48 16.12 -17.68 -6.92
CA ILE A 48 14.67 -17.38 -7.01
C ILE A 48 14.37 -15.88 -6.93
N ALA A 49 15.33 -15.05 -6.51
CA ALA A 49 15.12 -13.64 -6.22
C ALA A 49 14.56 -12.85 -7.42
N GLY A 50 15.00 -13.16 -8.64
CA GLY A 50 14.51 -12.52 -9.86
C GLY A 50 13.03 -12.82 -10.14
N ASP A 51 12.66 -14.10 -10.06
CA ASP A 51 11.28 -14.54 -10.30
C ASP A 51 10.33 -14.02 -9.21
N VAL A 52 10.76 -14.09 -7.94
CA VAL A 52 10.00 -13.53 -6.81
C VAL A 52 9.78 -12.03 -6.97
N LEU A 53 10.76 -11.27 -7.46
CA LEU A 53 10.61 -9.84 -7.71
C LEU A 53 9.58 -9.55 -8.81
N ALA A 54 9.60 -10.32 -9.90
CA ALA A 54 8.65 -10.17 -11.00
C ALA A 54 7.22 -10.50 -10.55
N ASP A 55 7.04 -11.62 -9.84
CA ASP A 55 5.74 -12.03 -9.31
C ASP A 55 5.23 -11.07 -8.24
N ALA A 56 6.11 -10.57 -7.37
CA ALA A 56 5.73 -9.58 -6.37
C ALA A 56 5.21 -8.30 -7.02
N ARG A 57 5.81 -7.83 -8.13
CA ARG A 57 5.30 -6.67 -8.89
C ARG A 57 3.90 -6.94 -9.44
N ALA A 58 3.70 -8.10 -10.07
CA ALA A 58 2.38 -8.46 -10.59
C ALA A 58 1.32 -8.55 -9.48
N LEU A 59 1.67 -9.11 -8.32
CA LEU A 59 0.77 -9.18 -7.16
C LEU A 59 0.49 -7.82 -6.53
N MET A 60 1.48 -6.92 -6.51
CA MET A 60 1.32 -5.54 -6.06
C MET A 60 0.34 -4.77 -6.97
N ASP A 61 0.48 -4.90 -8.30
CA ASP A 61 -0.41 -4.27 -9.29
C ASP A 61 -1.87 -4.75 -9.17
N GLU A 62 -2.06 -6.01 -8.78
CA GLU A 62 -3.38 -6.61 -8.55
C GLU A 62 -3.89 -6.45 -7.10
N GLU A 63 -3.09 -5.85 -6.21
CA GLU A 63 -3.32 -5.77 -4.76
C GLU A 63 -3.68 -7.12 -4.12
N GLN A 64 -2.94 -8.17 -4.49
CA GLN A 64 -3.17 -9.53 -4.03
C GLN A 64 -2.03 -10.10 -3.19
N ASN A 65 -2.38 -11.09 -2.38
CA ASN A 65 -1.44 -11.91 -1.62
C ASN A 65 -1.51 -13.33 -2.14
N ARG A 66 -0.37 -13.97 -2.40
CA ARG A 66 -0.32 -15.38 -2.82
C ARG A 66 0.92 -16.08 -2.29
N THR A 67 0.78 -17.39 -2.09
CA THR A 67 1.93 -18.28 -1.96
C THR A 67 2.25 -18.84 -3.33
N LEU A 68 3.49 -18.64 -3.79
CA LEU A 68 3.98 -19.10 -5.09
C LEU A 68 5.16 -20.07 -4.90
N GLN A 69 5.33 -20.97 -5.87
CA GLN A 69 6.30 -22.05 -5.80
C GLN A 69 7.50 -21.77 -6.71
N TYR A 70 8.70 -21.94 -6.17
CA TYR A 70 9.99 -21.73 -6.85
C TYR A 70 10.86 -22.98 -6.63
N GLY A 71 10.59 -24.03 -7.41
CA GLY A 71 11.20 -25.35 -7.22
C GLY A 71 10.74 -26.00 -5.90
N GLU A 72 11.70 -26.36 -5.03
CA GLU A 72 11.42 -26.91 -3.70
C GLU A 72 11.08 -25.84 -2.65
N ARG A 73 11.07 -24.55 -3.04
CA ARG A 73 10.77 -23.44 -2.15
C ARG A 73 9.37 -22.91 -2.39
N SER A 74 8.68 -22.57 -1.30
CA SER A 74 7.40 -21.86 -1.34
C SER A 74 7.56 -20.50 -0.68
N VAL A 75 7.15 -19.43 -1.37
CA VAL A 75 7.25 -18.06 -0.88
C VAL A 75 5.86 -17.45 -0.81
N PHE A 76 5.46 -17.03 0.39
CA PHE A 76 4.29 -16.20 0.59
C PHE A 76 4.66 -14.74 0.34
N ILE A 77 4.01 -14.12 -0.63
CA ILE A 77 4.17 -12.72 -0.98
C ILE A 77 2.93 -11.97 -0.51
N GLU A 78 3.15 -11.07 0.45
CA GLU A 78 2.13 -10.21 1.04
C GLU A 78 2.31 -8.78 0.53
N THR A 79 1.35 -8.29 -0.24
CA THR A 79 1.31 -6.92 -0.74
C THR A 79 0.99 -5.95 0.40
N VAL A 80 1.73 -4.85 0.43
CA VAL A 80 1.62 -3.74 1.37
C VAL A 80 1.32 -2.50 0.55
N ALA A 81 0.03 -2.19 0.44
CA ALA A 81 -0.44 -1.03 -0.30
C ALA A 81 -0.57 0.20 0.62
N PRO A 82 -0.37 1.42 0.07
CA PRO A 82 -0.68 2.64 0.79
C PRO A 82 -2.19 2.77 1.06
N PRO A 83 -2.59 3.69 1.97
CA PRO A 83 -3.99 4.05 2.15
C PRO A 83 -4.69 4.32 0.80
N PRO A 84 -5.87 3.73 0.53
CA PRO A 84 -6.61 4.02 -0.69
C PRO A 84 -7.02 5.50 -0.72
N HIS A 85 -6.94 6.11 -1.90
CA HIS A 85 -7.26 7.53 -2.08
C HIS A 85 -8.72 7.71 -2.51
N LEU A 86 -9.54 8.28 -1.63
CA LEU A 86 -10.90 8.72 -1.96
C LEU A 86 -10.88 10.19 -2.41
N VAL A 87 -11.21 10.42 -3.68
CA VAL A 87 -11.42 11.78 -4.21
C VAL A 87 -12.92 12.05 -4.34
N VAL A 88 -13.41 13.03 -3.58
CA VAL A 88 -14.82 13.43 -3.56
C VAL A 88 -14.99 14.72 -4.36
N PHE A 89 -15.69 14.64 -5.49
CA PHE A 89 -16.13 15.80 -6.26
C PHE A 89 -17.53 16.23 -5.79
N GLY A 90 -17.62 17.42 -5.23
CA GLY A 90 -18.85 17.99 -4.67
C GLY A 90 -18.83 18.09 -3.15
N ALA A 91 -18.65 19.30 -2.64
CA ALA A 91 -18.55 19.64 -1.22
C ALA A 91 -19.92 19.86 -0.57
N VAL A 92 -20.90 19.04 -0.94
CA VAL A 92 -22.28 19.14 -0.43
C VAL A 92 -22.44 18.44 0.93
N HIS A 93 -23.62 18.56 1.54
CA HIS A 93 -23.89 18.06 2.90
C HIS A 93 -23.65 16.55 3.07
N ILE A 94 -23.79 15.76 1.99
CA ILE A 94 -23.53 14.31 2.01
C ILE A 94 -22.01 14.01 2.12
N ALA A 95 -21.15 14.89 1.59
CA ALA A 95 -19.70 14.67 1.60
C ALA A 95 -19.11 14.74 3.02
N GLN A 96 -19.76 15.43 3.96
CA GLN A 96 -19.26 15.59 5.33
C GLN A 96 -19.26 14.25 6.09
N PRO A 97 -20.41 13.56 6.30
CA PRO A 97 -20.40 12.27 6.96
C PRO A 97 -19.64 11.20 6.16
N LEU A 98 -19.63 11.30 4.82
CA LEU A 98 -18.81 10.42 3.98
C LEU A 98 -17.33 10.54 4.33
N SER A 99 -16.81 11.77 4.47
CA SER A 99 -15.40 12.00 4.82
C SER A 99 -15.04 11.43 6.19
N THR A 100 -15.91 11.60 7.19
CA THR A 100 -15.69 11.02 8.52
C THR A 100 -15.68 9.49 8.48
N MET A 101 -16.64 8.86 7.79
CA MET A 101 -16.66 7.40 7.65
C MET A 101 -15.44 6.88 6.89
N ALA A 102 -15.05 7.53 5.79
CA ALA A 102 -13.87 7.15 5.02
C ALA A 102 -12.59 7.28 5.84
N LYS A 103 -12.48 8.30 6.71
CA LYS A 103 -11.29 8.50 7.53
C LYS A 103 -11.13 7.39 8.56
N GLN A 104 -12.23 6.94 9.16
CA GLN A 104 -12.26 5.80 10.08
C GLN A 104 -11.86 4.49 9.39
N LEU A 105 -12.11 4.36 8.09
CA LEU A 105 -11.69 3.21 7.28
C LEU A 105 -10.24 3.33 6.76
N GLY A 106 -9.53 4.40 7.13
CA GLY A 106 -8.12 4.59 6.77
C GLY A 106 -7.89 5.16 5.37
N PHE A 107 -8.90 5.77 4.73
CA PHE A 107 -8.69 6.44 3.44
C PHE A 107 -7.87 7.72 3.59
N HIS A 108 -7.06 8.01 2.57
CA HIS A 108 -6.60 9.36 2.29
C HIS A 108 -7.70 10.08 1.51
N ILE A 109 -8.12 11.27 1.94
CA ILE A 109 -9.34 11.93 1.43
C ILE A 109 -9.00 13.29 0.83
N THR A 110 -9.35 13.48 -0.45
CA THR A 110 -9.36 14.79 -1.10
C THR A 110 -10.78 15.21 -1.42
N ILE A 111 -11.17 16.42 -1.04
CA ILE A 111 -12.46 17.02 -1.38
C ILE A 111 -12.24 18.19 -2.33
N SER A 112 -12.98 18.19 -3.44
CA SER A 112 -12.93 19.24 -4.45
C SER A 112 -14.33 19.72 -4.84
N ASP A 113 -14.53 21.03 -4.90
CA ASP A 113 -15.74 21.67 -5.44
C ASP A 113 -15.40 23.09 -5.90
N ALA A 114 -15.96 23.49 -7.04
CA ALA A 114 -15.74 24.80 -7.66
C ALA A 114 -16.21 25.97 -6.79
N ARG A 115 -17.11 25.71 -5.83
CA ARG A 115 -17.66 26.73 -4.96
C ARG A 115 -16.87 26.76 -3.67
N GLY A 116 -15.92 27.68 -3.56
CA GLY A 116 -15.09 27.85 -2.36
C GLY A 116 -15.87 28.05 -1.05
N ALA A 117 -17.09 28.58 -1.11
CA ALA A 117 -17.98 28.68 0.07
C ALA A 117 -18.39 27.32 0.66
N PHE A 118 -18.32 26.25 -0.13
CA PHE A 118 -18.62 24.90 0.31
C PHE A 118 -17.37 24.11 0.71
N THR A 119 -16.19 24.49 0.21
CA THR A 119 -14.95 23.73 0.26
C THR A 119 -13.98 24.35 1.26
N THR A 120 -14.32 24.30 2.55
CA THR A 120 -13.49 24.85 3.64
C THR A 120 -13.03 23.75 4.61
N PRO A 121 -11.85 23.89 5.23
CA PRO A 121 -11.36 22.92 6.22
C PRO A 121 -12.31 22.70 7.40
N GLU A 122 -13.02 23.74 7.84
CA GLU A 122 -13.94 23.65 8.98
C GLU A 122 -15.14 22.75 8.68
N ARG A 123 -15.54 22.66 7.40
CA ARG A 123 -16.61 21.76 6.96
C ARG A 123 -16.14 20.32 6.81
N PHE A 124 -14.83 20.10 6.66
CA PHE A 124 -14.24 18.79 6.40
C PHE A 124 -12.97 18.57 7.24
N PRO A 125 -13.09 18.51 8.57
CA PRO A 125 -11.94 18.39 9.46
C PRO A 125 -11.19 17.05 9.29
N ASP A 126 -11.87 16.02 8.77
CA ASP A 126 -11.31 14.69 8.55
C ASP A 126 -10.66 14.52 7.17
N ALA A 127 -10.81 15.50 6.27
CA ALA A 127 -10.23 15.44 4.93
C ALA A 127 -8.73 15.80 4.97
N ASP A 128 -7.91 14.99 4.30
CA ASP A 128 -6.47 15.25 4.18
C ASP A 128 -6.19 16.45 3.26
N ARG A 129 -7.06 16.68 2.27
CA ARG A 129 -6.96 17.81 1.34
C ARG A 129 -8.34 18.39 1.01
N VAL A 130 -8.41 19.73 0.99
CA VAL A 130 -9.60 20.49 0.58
C VAL A 130 -9.18 21.48 -0.50
N LEU A 131 -9.72 21.34 -1.71
CA LEU A 131 -9.30 22.06 -2.91
C LEU A 131 -10.48 22.80 -3.55
N VAL A 132 -10.25 24.04 -3.99
CA VAL A 132 -11.22 24.79 -4.81
C VAL A 132 -10.77 24.70 -6.27
N GLY A 133 -11.60 24.13 -7.14
CA GLY A 133 -11.25 23.87 -8.54
C GLY A 133 -12.45 23.59 -9.43
#